data_AF-A0A8J1YRU0-F1
#
_entry.id   AF-A0A8J1YRU0-F1
#
_cell.length_a   1.000
_cell.length_b   1.000
_cell.length_c   1.000
_cell.angle_alpha   90.00
_cell.angle_beta   90.00
_cell.angle_gamma   90.00
#
_symmetry.space_group_name_H-M   'P 1'
#
loop_
_entity.id
_entity.type
_entity.pdbx_description
1 polymer ?
#
loop_
_entity_poly.entity_id
_entity_poly.type
_entity_poly.pdbx_seq_one_letter_code
_entity_poly.pdbx_strand_id
1 'polypeptide(L)'
;MTENAAALASLSQICGAELRLAELVYIRFYAQHPTSRSAALQQVTRRCYLGIGKHALYLVKRDLSDMIPGGQIYFAHIEQLVEDSMGHTDFCVQMNENRPSNWDSPRLFIVAANRATILKQIEIAFLSDHMWRFARVVSFPKVVACLNDLELRERGSHTEQGVYTMERHLLVLPFAGFRRWELGEYFFFLPQSFERIGKSTYANVPQKVTLDVYVHAKQALHEAERRERHVRWLGLDYKAYLTRQLGENKRGDHWMMYKNHSFLKKMDLSDDVAAYSGWQIVMQCKGTSLFLSCIFLRRHFCPPLLDTVQDVV
;
A
#
# COMPACT_ATOMS: atom_id res chain seq x y z
N MET A 1 11.81 -11.76 -7.98
CA MET A 1 10.83 -11.68 -6.88
C MET A 1 11.44 -10.91 -5.69
N THR A 2 12.40 -9.98 -5.79
CA THR A 2 13.46 -10.09 -4.75
C THR A 2 14.38 -8.90 -4.54
N GLU A 3 13.89 -7.67 -4.38
CA GLU A 3 14.69 -6.62 -3.69
C GLU A 3 14.00 -6.19 -2.40
N ASN A 4 12.76 -5.69 -2.49
CA ASN A 4 12.00 -5.29 -1.30
C ASN A 4 11.65 -6.46 -0.36
N ALA A 5 11.43 -7.67 -0.89
CA ALA A 5 11.13 -8.85 -0.06
C ALA A 5 12.36 -9.33 0.73
N ALA A 6 13.54 -9.25 0.13
CA ALA A 6 14.79 -9.61 0.81
C ALA A 6 15.14 -8.57 1.86
N ALA A 7 15.04 -7.27 1.53
CA ALA A 7 15.25 -6.18 2.47
C ALA A 7 14.28 -6.25 3.67
N LEU A 8 12.99 -6.52 3.42
CA LEU A 8 11.99 -6.66 4.48
C LEU A 8 12.25 -7.89 5.34
N ALA A 9 12.69 -9.01 4.77
CA ALA A 9 13.06 -10.21 5.51
C ALA A 9 14.29 -9.97 6.41
N SER A 10 15.33 -9.33 5.89
CA SER A 10 16.52 -8.96 6.68
C SER A 10 16.17 -8.00 7.81
N LEU A 11 15.36 -6.98 7.54
CA LEU A 11 14.89 -6.04 8.57
C LEU A 11 14.01 -6.73 9.62
N SER A 12 13.14 -7.65 9.21
CA SER A 12 12.33 -8.45 10.13
C SER A 12 13.18 -9.31 11.06
N GLN A 13 14.27 -9.88 10.53
CA GLN A 13 15.23 -10.65 11.32
C GLN A 13 15.95 -9.77 12.35
N ILE A 14 16.42 -8.58 11.95
CA ILE A 14 17.07 -7.61 12.86
C ILE A 14 16.10 -7.17 13.96
N CYS A 15 14.83 -6.93 13.62
CA CYS A 15 13.81 -6.49 14.56
C CYS A 15 13.29 -7.61 15.48
N GLY A 16 13.58 -8.87 15.16
CA GLY A 16 12.95 -10.03 15.82
C GLY A 16 11.42 -10.05 15.67
N ALA A 17 10.90 -9.43 14.60
CA ALA A 17 9.47 -9.23 14.40
C ALA A 17 9.12 -9.18 12.91
N GLU A 18 7.92 -9.67 12.56
CA GLU A 18 7.40 -9.57 11.20
C GLU A 18 7.03 -8.11 10.88
N LEU A 19 7.68 -7.55 9.85
CA LEU A 19 7.41 -6.20 9.36
C LEU A 19 6.46 -6.24 8.16
N ARG A 20 5.45 -5.37 8.19
CA ARG A 20 4.49 -5.19 7.08
C ARG A 20 4.99 -4.23 6.01
N LEU A 21 5.71 -3.22 6.46
CA LEU A 21 6.32 -2.17 5.64
C LEU A 21 7.66 -1.80 6.27
N ALA A 22 8.63 -1.47 5.42
CA ALA A 22 9.83 -0.79 5.86
C ALA A 22 10.24 0.25 4.82
N GLU A 23 10.60 1.44 5.28
CA GLU A 23 11.03 2.55 4.41
C GLU A 23 12.24 3.26 5.02
N LEU A 24 13.14 3.74 4.16
CA LEU A 24 14.27 4.55 4.59
C LEU A 24 13.79 5.99 4.85
N VAL A 25 13.89 6.45 6.09
CA VAL A 25 13.40 7.75 6.54
C VAL A 25 14.52 8.58 7.16
N TYR A 26 14.26 9.87 7.35
CA TYR A 26 15.04 10.71 8.24
C TYR A 26 14.25 10.95 9.52
N ILE A 27 14.88 10.70 10.65
CA ILE A 27 14.34 11.03 11.96
C ILE A 27 15.07 12.23 12.54
N ARG A 28 14.30 13.11 13.19
CA ARG A 28 14.78 14.27 13.92
C ARG A 28 14.20 14.20 15.33
N PHE A 29 15.05 14.33 16.32
CA PHE A 29 14.67 14.30 17.74
C PHE A 29 15.64 15.14 18.56
N TYR A 30 15.23 15.51 19.76
CA TYR A 30 16.04 16.30 20.67
C TYR A 30 16.62 15.40 21.75
N ALA A 31 17.94 15.46 21.93
CA ALA A 31 18.68 14.66 22.92
C ALA A 31 19.67 15.53 23.70
N GLN A 32 19.96 15.13 24.94
CA GLN A 32 20.99 15.77 25.74
C GLN A 32 22.38 15.37 25.22
N HIS A 33 23.27 16.36 25.03
CA HIS A 33 24.62 16.06 24.58
C HIS A 33 25.44 15.49 25.76
N PRO A 34 26.06 14.31 25.64
CA PRO A 34 26.74 13.63 26.76
C PRO A 34 27.95 14.39 27.33
N THR A 35 28.44 15.44 26.65
CA THR A 35 29.60 16.25 27.06
C THR A 35 29.28 17.71 27.34
N SER A 36 28.02 18.14 27.23
CA SER A 36 27.64 19.54 27.46
C SER A 36 27.30 19.77 28.93
N ARG A 37 27.93 20.79 29.56
CA ARG A 37 27.51 21.32 30.88
C ARG A 37 26.22 22.14 30.81
N SER A 38 25.70 22.40 29.62
CA SER A 38 24.43 23.08 29.38
C SER A 38 23.33 22.05 29.19
N ALA A 39 22.21 22.20 29.91
CA ALA A 39 21.00 21.38 29.83
C ALA A 39 20.20 21.58 28.51
N ALA A 40 20.76 22.30 27.53
CA ALA A 40 20.12 22.53 26.26
C ALA A 40 20.05 21.24 25.44
N LEU A 41 18.84 20.85 25.03
CA LEU A 41 18.62 19.74 24.12
C LEU A 41 19.15 20.10 22.72
N GLN A 42 19.97 19.23 22.14
CA GLN A 42 20.46 19.40 20.78
C GLN A 42 19.59 18.58 19.82
N GLN A 43 19.28 19.16 18.66
CA GLN A 43 18.61 18.42 17.60
C GLN A 43 19.57 17.41 16.98
N VAL A 44 19.20 16.14 17.05
CA VAL A 44 19.89 15.02 16.42
C VAL A 44 19.09 14.60 15.21
N THR A 45 19.77 14.53 14.05
CA THR A 45 19.18 14.02 12.81
C THR A 45 19.87 12.71 12.45
N ARG A 46 19.08 11.67 12.13
CA ARG A 46 19.60 10.36 11.71
C ARG A 46 18.82 9.85 10.52
N ARG A 47 19.50 9.11 9.64
CA ARG A 47 18.87 8.35 8.56
C ARG A 47 18.78 6.89 8.99
N CYS A 48 17.61 6.30 8.91
CA CYS A 48 17.33 4.95 9.39
C CYS A 48 16.17 4.31 8.64
N TYR A 49 16.00 3.00 8.75
CA TYR A 49 14.80 2.33 8.28
C TYR A 49 13.72 2.40 9.35
N LEU A 50 12.52 2.85 8.98
CA LEU A 50 11.31 2.75 9.79
C LEU A 50 10.53 1.51 9.33
N GLY A 51 10.51 0.49 10.18
CA GLY A 51 9.70 -0.70 10.04
C GLY A 51 8.39 -0.57 10.80
N ILE A 52 7.30 -1.06 10.22
CA ILE A 52 5.98 -1.13 10.86
C ILE A 52 5.67 -2.61 11.11
N GLY A 53 5.75 -3.02 12.38
CA GLY A 53 5.38 -4.37 12.78
C GLY A 53 3.95 -4.46 13.31
N LYS A 54 3.61 -5.62 13.88
CA LYS A 54 2.28 -5.88 14.43
C LYS A 54 1.96 -5.06 15.70
N HIS A 55 2.97 -4.78 16.54
CA HIS A 55 2.79 -4.21 17.88
C HIS A 55 3.61 -2.93 18.13
N ALA A 56 4.51 -2.58 17.21
CA ALA A 56 5.47 -1.51 17.39
C ALA A 56 5.97 -0.96 16.04
N LEU A 57 6.52 0.24 16.09
CA LEU A 57 7.43 0.80 15.11
C LEU A 57 8.85 0.39 15.45
N TYR A 58 9.68 0.16 14.42
CA TYR A 58 11.06 -0.27 14.55
C TYR A 58 11.98 0.68 13.79
N LEU A 59 12.98 1.23 14.46
CA LEU A 59 13.97 2.12 13.86
C LEU A 59 15.30 1.39 13.74
N VAL A 60 15.63 0.94 12.53
CA VAL A 60 16.86 0.16 12.25
C VAL A 60 17.92 1.06 11.65
N LYS A 61 19.18 0.93 12.10
CA LYS A 61 20.29 1.71 11.56
C LYS A 61 20.42 1.50 10.05
N ARG A 62 20.88 2.54 9.33
CA ARG A 62 21.02 2.49 7.87
C ARG A 62 21.98 1.41 7.38
N ASP A 63 23.01 1.09 8.16
CA ASP A 63 23.99 0.05 7.87
C ASP A 63 23.46 -1.37 8.14
N LEU A 64 22.21 -1.50 8.60
CA LEU A 64 21.56 -2.76 8.96
C LEU A 64 22.31 -3.54 10.06
N SER A 65 23.19 -2.88 10.81
CA SER A 65 23.98 -3.54 11.86
C SER A 65 23.12 -3.93 13.06
N ASP A 66 22.20 -3.03 13.45
CA ASP A 66 21.36 -3.18 14.63
C ASP A 66 20.19 -2.18 14.61
N MET A 67 19.28 -2.33 15.55
CA MET A 67 18.27 -1.33 15.88
C MET A 67 18.92 -0.11 16.54
N ILE A 68 18.30 1.07 16.36
CA ILE A 68 18.64 2.25 17.16
C ILE A 68 18.27 1.94 18.63
N PRO A 69 19.07 2.34 19.63
CA PRO A 69 18.70 2.18 21.04
C PRO A 69 17.35 2.82 21.33
N GLY A 70 16.42 2.06 21.93
CA GLY A 70 15.03 2.48 22.11
C GLY A 70 14.21 2.57 20.82
N GLY A 71 14.75 2.09 19.69
CA GLY A 71 14.14 2.16 18.37
C GLY A 71 12.89 1.29 18.20
N GLN A 72 12.57 0.45 19.17
CA GLN A 72 11.29 -0.26 19.25
C GLN A 72 10.28 0.61 20.02
N ILE A 73 9.36 1.24 19.29
CA ILE A 73 8.33 2.13 19.85
C ILE A 73 6.99 1.40 19.77
N TYR A 74 6.52 0.87 20.89
CA TYR A 74 5.22 0.20 20.95
C TYR A 74 4.08 1.17 20.64
N PHE A 75 3.01 0.67 20.01
CA PHE A 75 1.82 1.50 19.74
C PHE A 75 1.19 2.06 21.02
N ALA A 76 1.30 1.35 22.14
CA ALA A 76 0.88 1.82 23.46
C ALA A 76 1.66 3.05 23.97
N HIS A 77 2.84 3.35 23.40
CA HIS A 77 3.60 4.54 23.74
C HIS A 77 3.18 5.77 22.92
N ILE A 78 2.46 5.58 21.81
CA ILE A 78 2.03 6.66 20.93
C ILE A 78 0.80 7.31 21.55
N GLU A 79 0.95 8.56 21.97
CA GLU A 79 -0.15 9.39 22.46
C GLU A 79 -0.88 10.04 21.28
N GLN A 80 -0.11 10.58 20.34
CA GLN A 80 -0.65 11.31 19.21
C GLN A 80 0.30 11.22 18.00
N LEU A 81 -0.29 11.20 16.81
CA LEU A 81 0.43 11.39 15.56
C LEU A 81 0.02 12.73 14.95
N VAL A 82 0.99 13.58 14.66
CA VAL A 82 0.76 14.87 14.00
C VAL A 82 1.20 14.79 12.55
N GLU A 83 0.25 14.91 11.64
CA GLU A 83 0.51 15.03 10.21
C GLU A 83 0.75 16.50 9.85
N ASP A 84 1.84 16.78 9.14
CA ASP A 84 2.14 18.16 8.73
C ASP A 84 1.11 18.68 7.74
N SER A 85 0.57 19.86 8.02
CA SER A 85 -0.37 20.55 7.14
C SER A 85 0.30 21.24 5.96
N MET A 86 1.60 21.55 6.07
CA MET A 86 2.35 22.34 5.07
C MET A 86 3.16 21.45 4.11
N GLY A 87 3.73 20.37 4.61
CA GLY A 87 4.46 19.37 3.85
C GLY A 87 3.65 18.11 3.56
N HIS A 88 4.12 17.30 2.62
CA HIS A 88 3.56 15.99 2.30
C HIS A 88 4.41 14.81 2.81
N THR A 89 5.60 15.11 3.35
CA THR A 89 6.61 14.14 3.74
C THR A 89 6.76 14.00 5.25
N ASP A 90 6.43 15.06 5.98
CA ASP A 90 6.74 15.19 7.38
C ASP A 90 5.55 14.82 8.26
N PHE A 91 5.84 14.14 9.36
CA PHE A 91 4.92 13.87 10.45
C PHE A 91 5.70 13.74 11.77
N CYS A 92 5.00 13.85 12.88
CA CYS A 92 5.58 13.69 14.22
C CYS A 92 4.85 12.60 14.99
N VAL A 93 5.61 11.71 15.62
CA VAL A 93 5.09 10.76 16.61
C VAL A 93 5.33 11.38 17.98
N GLN A 94 4.26 11.72 18.68
CA GLN A 94 4.29 12.15 20.07
C GLN A 94 4.07 10.94 20.98
N MET A 95 5.04 10.70 21.85
CA MET A 95 5.07 9.59 22.77
C MET A 95 4.70 10.04 24.19
N ASN A 96 4.07 9.15 24.95
CA ASN A 96 3.73 9.37 26.35
C ASN A 96 4.96 9.24 27.28
N GLU A 97 4.72 9.36 28.59
CA GLU A 97 5.76 9.25 29.62
C GLU A 97 6.35 7.84 29.74
N ASN A 98 5.63 6.81 29.33
CA ASN A 98 6.07 5.41 29.36
C ASN A 98 6.96 5.02 28.16
N ARG A 99 7.45 6.01 27.40
CA ARG A 99 8.33 5.80 26.24
C ARG A 99 9.67 5.15 26.65
N PRO A 100 10.42 4.57 25.69
CA PRO A 100 11.75 4.04 25.98
C PRO A 100 12.69 5.14 26.50
N SER A 101 13.46 4.84 27.54
CA SER A 101 14.34 5.81 28.24
C SER A 101 15.45 6.39 27.37
N ASN A 102 15.71 5.81 26.20
CA ASN A 102 16.67 6.33 25.23
C ASN A 102 16.19 7.60 24.50
N TRP A 103 14.92 7.98 24.65
CA TRP A 103 14.35 9.16 24.02
C TRP A 103 14.12 10.27 25.06
N ASP A 104 15.03 11.25 25.08
CA ASP A 104 14.92 12.41 25.97
C ASP A 104 13.67 13.23 25.63
N SER A 105 13.44 13.52 24.35
CA SER A 105 12.21 14.17 23.87
C SER A 105 11.06 13.16 23.68
N PRO A 106 9.82 13.54 24.04
CA PRO A 106 8.63 12.77 23.71
C PRO A 106 8.29 12.84 22.22
N ARG A 107 8.89 13.76 21.44
CA ARG A 107 8.58 13.96 20.03
C ARG A 107 9.66 13.39 19.13
N LEU A 108 9.21 12.58 18.17
CA LEU A 108 10.00 12.05 17.09
C LEU A 108 9.46 12.57 15.77
N PHE A 109 10.19 13.48 15.14
CA PHE A 109 9.85 14.01 13.83
C PHE A 109 10.42 13.08 12.77
N ILE A 110 9.60 12.74 11.77
CA ILE A 110 9.91 11.78 10.73
C ILE A 110 9.64 12.42 9.38
N VAL A 111 10.64 12.36 8.50
CA VAL A 111 10.54 12.74 7.09
C VAL A 111 10.57 11.46 6.28
N ALA A 112 9.45 11.16 5.63
CA ALA A 112 9.27 9.98 4.80
C ALA A 112 8.81 10.37 3.40
N ALA A 113 9.29 9.65 2.38
CA ALA A 113 8.89 9.92 1.01
C ALA A 113 7.42 9.51 0.80
N ASN A 114 7.01 8.37 1.37
CA ASN A 114 5.65 7.88 1.28
C ASN A 114 4.88 8.03 2.61
N ARG A 115 4.83 9.26 3.14
CA ARG A 115 4.12 9.58 4.40
C ARG A 115 2.71 9.01 4.41
N ALA A 116 1.93 9.20 3.34
CA ALA A 116 0.54 8.75 3.29
C ALA A 116 0.41 7.24 3.52
N THR A 117 1.24 6.44 2.84
CA THR A 117 1.27 4.98 3.05
C THR A 117 1.76 4.63 4.44
N ILE A 118 2.83 5.24 4.94
CA ILE A 118 3.34 4.98 6.29
C ILE A 118 2.24 5.28 7.32
N LEU A 119 1.63 6.46 7.29
CA LEU A 119 0.59 6.85 8.24
C LEU A 119 -0.60 5.90 8.22
N LYS A 120 -1.03 5.49 7.02
CA LYS A 120 -2.11 4.51 6.86
C LYS A 120 -1.74 3.15 7.44
N GLN A 121 -0.51 2.67 7.24
CA GLN A 121 -0.06 1.40 7.80
C GLN A 121 0.11 1.47 9.33
N ILE A 122 0.60 2.59 9.86
CA ILE A 122 0.65 2.85 11.31
C ILE A 122 -0.76 2.85 11.87
N GLU A 123 -1.71 3.53 11.22
CA GLU A 123 -3.12 3.59 11.63
C GLU A 123 -3.74 2.19 11.70
N ILE A 124 -3.58 1.38 10.65
CA ILE A 124 -4.07 0.00 10.62
C ILE A 124 -3.45 -0.84 11.73
N ALA A 125 -2.12 -0.76 11.91
CA ALA A 125 -1.39 -1.55 12.89
C ALA A 125 -1.76 -1.14 14.33
N PHE A 126 -1.87 0.16 14.60
CA PHE A 126 -2.30 0.71 15.89
C PHE A 126 -3.71 0.24 16.24
N LEU A 127 -4.68 0.41 15.33
CA LEU A 127 -6.07 0.00 15.57
C LEU A 127 -6.18 -1.50 15.80
N SER A 128 -5.44 -2.28 15.02
CA SER A 128 -5.41 -3.75 15.15
C SER A 128 -4.80 -4.18 16.49
N ASP A 129 -3.67 -3.59 16.91
CA ASP A 129 -3.04 -3.87 18.20
C ASP A 129 -3.96 -3.48 19.36
N HIS A 130 -4.58 -2.31 19.30
CA HIS A 130 -5.49 -1.84 20.33
C HIS A 130 -6.73 -2.74 20.46
N MET A 131 -7.36 -3.10 19.34
CA MET A 131 -8.49 -4.04 19.34
C MET A 131 -8.09 -5.41 19.88
N TRP A 132 -6.91 -5.91 19.52
CA TRP A 132 -6.40 -7.19 19.99
C TRP A 132 -6.12 -7.20 21.50
N ARG A 133 -5.56 -6.12 22.06
CA ARG A 133 -5.24 -6.02 23.49
C ARG A 133 -6.45 -5.74 24.37
N PHE A 134 -7.35 -4.86 23.93
CA PHE A 134 -8.40 -4.29 24.78
C PHE A 134 -9.82 -4.66 24.37
N ALA A 135 -10.00 -5.40 23.27
CA ALA A 135 -11.30 -5.74 22.69
C ALA A 135 -12.21 -4.51 22.47
N ARG A 136 -11.60 -3.36 22.15
CA ARG A 136 -12.29 -2.08 21.95
C ARG A 136 -11.84 -1.40 20.66
N VAL A 137 -12.81 -0.86 19.94
CA VAL A 137 -12.59 0.02 18.79
C VAL A 137 -12.32 1.43 19.30
N VAL A 138 -11.25 2.03 18.81
CA VAL A 138 -10.87 3.42 19.11
C VAL A 138 -10.62 4.15 17.80
N SER A 139 -10.63 5.48 17.85
CA SER A 139 -10.13 6.30 16.76
C SER A 139 -8.61 6.36 16.81
N PHE A 140 -7.96 6.34 15.64
CA PHE A 140 -6.53 6.59 15.56
C PHE A 140 -6.23 8.04 15.98
N PRO A 141 -5.32 8.30 16.93
CA PRO A 141 -5.09 9.63 17.48
C PRO A 141 -4.24 10.51 16.53
N LYS A 142 -4.77 10.77 15.33
CA LYS A 142 -4.13 11.58 14.29
C LYS A 142 -4.71 12.99 14.27
N VAL A 143 -3.83 13.99 14.25
CA VAL A 143 -4.18 15.41 14.11
C VAL A 143 -3.36 16.04 12.99
N VAL A 144 -3.94 16.99 12.28
CA VAL A 144 -3.26 17.76 11.23
C VAL A 144 -2.86 19.11 11.82
N ALA A 145 -1.58 19.46 11.80
CA ALA A 145 -1.08 20.74 12.29
C ALA A 145 0.22 21.15 11.58
N CYS A 146 0.59 22.43 11.66
CA CYS A 146 1.86 22.92 11.14
C CYS A 146 3.01 22.43 12.04
N LEU A 147 3.90 21.58 11.51
CA LEU A 147 5.01 21.05 12.32
C LEU A 147 6.04 22.11 12.69
N ASN A 148 6.21 23.16 11.88
CA ASN A 148 7.14 24.26 12.20
C ASN A 148 6.77 24.92 13.54
N ASP A 149 5.48 25.08 13.84
CA ASP A 149 5.03 25.65 15.11
C ASP A 149 5.31 24.71 16.30
N LEU A 150 5.28 23.39 16.07
CA LEU A 150 5.60 22.38 17.06
C LEU A 150 7.11 22.28 17.32
N GLU A 151 7.93 22.38 16.27
CA GLU A 151 9.40 22.45 16.38
C GLU A 151 9.84 23.73 17.09
N LEU A 152 9.21 24.88 16.79
CA LEU A 152 9.50 26.16 17.44
C LEU A 152 9.16 26.16 18.93
N ARG A 153 8.09 25.45 19.34
CA ARG A 153 7.71 25.30 20.76
C ARG A 153 8.69 24.44 21.56
N GLU A 154 9.36 23.48 20.94
CA GLU A 154 10.43 22.71 21.60
C GLU A 154 11.76 23.46 21.64
N ARG A 155 11.98 24.41 20.72
CA ARG A 155 13.25 25.14 20.60
C ARG A 155 13.43 26.32 21.55
N GLY A 156 12.39 26.81 22.23
CA GLY A 156 12.52 27.98 23.11
C GLY A 156 13.24 29.15 22.42
N SER A 157 12.61 29.73 21.39
CA SER A 157 13.09 30.89 20.61
C SER A 157 14.55 30.86 20.15
N HIS A 158 14.80 30.48 18.90
CA HIS A 158 15.68 31.21 17.97
C HIS A 158 15.52 30.64 16.56
N THR A 159 15.40 31.56 15.61
CA THR A 159 15.34 31.37 14.15
C THR A 159 16.53 30.58 13.62
N GLU A 160 16.29 29.70 12.64
CA GLU A 160 16.95 29.78 11.34
C GLU A 160 16.26 28.88 10.30
N GLN A 161 16.11 29.45 9.10
CA GLN A 161 15.44 28.91 7.93
C GLN A 161 16.26 27.77 7.31
N GLY A 162 15.69 26.58 7.29
CA GLY A 162 16.13 25.48 6.43
C GLY A 162 15.14 25.29 5.29
N VAL A 163 15.31 26.02 4.19
CA VAL A 163 14.55 25.76 2.96
C VAL A 163 15.08 24.48 2.34
N TYR A 164 14.34 23.38 2.51
CA TYR A 164 14.52 22.17 1.71
C TYR A 164 13.47 22.17 0.60
N THR A 165 13.87 22.58 -0.60
CA THR A 165 13.18 22.20 -1.82
C THR A 165 13.49 20.74 -2.11
N MET A 166 12.59 19.84 -1.73
CA MET A 166 12.61 18.47 -2.22
C MET A 166 11.64 18.34 -3.40
N GLU A 167 12.12 17.69 -4.47
CA GLU A 167 11.44 17.53 -5.76
C GLU A 167 10.01 16.99 -5.58
N ARG A 168 9.06 17.73 -6.17
CA ARG A 168 7.67 17.33 -6.33
C ARG A 168 7.63 16.06 -7.18
N HIS A 169 7.52 14.89 -6.56
CA HIS A 169 7.12 13.68 -7.28
C HIS A 169 5.63 13.77 -7.61
N LEU A 170 5.40 14.30 -8.81
CA LEU A 170 4.33 13.99 -9.76
C LEU A 170 3.23 13.07 -9.20
N LEU A 171 2.08 13.66 -8.86
CA LEU A 171 0.81 12.96 -9.01
C LEU A 171 0.85 12.25 -10.35
N VAL A 172 0.66 10.92 -10.35
CA VAL A 172 0.62 10.11 -11.57
C VAL A 172 -0.59 10.58 -12.38
N LEU A 173 -0.36 11.59 -13.21
CA LEU A 173 -1.25 11.99 -14.28
C LEU A 173 -1.38 10.77 -15.22
N PRO A 174 -2.54 10.59 -15.88
CA PRO A 174 -2.69 9.50 -16.84
C PRO A 174 -1.50 9.52 -17.79
N PHE A 175 -0.98 8.33 -18.14
CA PHE A 175 -0.02 8.21 -19.24
C PHE A 175 -0.54 9.04 -20.42
N ALA A 176 0.32 9.85 -21.04
CA ALA A 176 -0.08 10.69 -22.16
C ALA A 176 -0.82 9.83 -23.20
N GLY A 177 -2.00 10.28 -23.63
CA GLY A 177 -2.86 9.52 -24.55
C GLY A 177 -3.82 8.53 -23.89
N PHE A 178 -3.96 8.51 -22.56
CA PHE A 178 -4.96 7.70 -21.84
C PHE A 178 -6.06 8.57 -21.22
N ARG A 179 -7.25 7.99 -21.05
CA ARG A 179 -8.43 8.57 -20.41
C ARG A 179 -8.87 7.69 -19.25
N ARG A 180 -9.24 8.32 -18.14
CA ARG A 180 -9.86 7.64 -16.99
C ARG A 180 -11.31 7.29 -17.30
N TRP A 181 -11.69 6.06 -17.00
CA TRP A 181 -13.06 5.54 -17.09
C TRP A 181 -13.51 5.06 -15.72
N GLU A 182 -14.78 5.25 -15.41
CA GLU A 182 -15.38 4.88 -14.13
C GLU A 182 -16.44 3.80 -14.33
N LEU A 183 -16.40 2.78 -13.48
CA LEU A 183 -17.32 1.64 -13.49
C LEU A 183 -17.66 1.28 -12.04
N GLY A 184 -18.78 1.84 -11.55
CA GLY A 184 -19.15 1.72 -10.14
C GLY A 184 -18.14 2.43 -9.24
N GLU A 185 -17.62 1.72 -8.24
CA GLU A 185 -16.59 2.23 -7.31
C GLU A 185 -15.16 2.13 -7.87
N TYR A 186 -15.01 1.62 -9.10
CA TYR A 186 -13.72 1.40 -9.73
C TYR A 186 -13.43 2.41 -10.82
N PHE A 187 -12.15 2.69 -11.03
CA PHE A 187 -11.68 3.41 -12.21
C PHE A 187 -10.50 2.69 -12.84
N PHE A 188 -10.33 2.90 -14.13
CA PHE A 188 -9.19 2.40 -14.89
C PHE A 188 -8.87 3.35 -16.05
N PHE A 189 -7.71 3.18 -16.66
CA PHE A 189 -7.25 4.01 -17.75
C PHE A 189 -7.22 3.21 -19.04
N LEU A 190 -7.80 3.75 -20.11
CA LEU A 190 -7.71 3.21 -21.46
C LEU A 190 -7.11 4.26 -22.40
N PRO A 191 -6.47 3.87 -23.51
CA PRO A 191 -6.10 4.81 -24.56
C PRO A 191 -7.30 5.66 -25.00
N GLN A 192 -7.07 6.92 -25.35
CA GLN A 192 -8.11 7.87 -25.77
C GLN A 192 -8.90 7.42 -27.02
N SER A 193 -8.35 6.47 -27.77
CA SER A 193 -8.98 5.82 -28.93
C SER A 193 -10.08 4.82 -28.57
N PHE A 194 -10.26 4.48 -27.29
CA PHE A 194 -11.39 3.69 -26.83
C PHE A 194 -12.63 4.56 -26.60
N GLU A 195 -13.77 4.09 -27.08
CA GLU A 195 -15.08 4.67 -26.84
C GLU A 195 -15.96 3.69 -26.08
N ARG A 196 -16.85 4.22 -25.23
CA ARG A 196 -17.81 3.40 -24.48
C ARG A 196 -19.03 3.13 -25.35
N ILE A 197 -19.24 1.86 -25.70
CA ILE A 197 -20.38 1.42 -26.52
C ILE A 197 -21.48 0.74 -25.71
N GLY A 198 -21.23 0.45 -24.42
CA GLY A 198 -22.19 -0.16 -23.52
C GLY A 198 -21.94 0.19 -22.05
N LYS A 199 -22.70 -0.42 -21.13
CA LYS A 199 -22.54 -0.16 -19.69
C LYS A 199 -21.16 -0.58 -19.18
N SER A 200 -20.65 -1.71 -19.66
CA SER A 200 -19.37 -2.30 -19.28
C SER A 200 -18.43 -2.53 -20.48
N THR A 201 -18.82 -2.03 -21.66
CA THR A 201 -18.17 -2.37 -22.93
C THR A 201 -17.52 -1.14 -23.56
N TYR A 202 -16.27 -1.30 -23.95
CA TYR A 202 -15.41 -0.28 -24.55
C TYR A 202 -14.82 -0.83 -25.85
N ALA A 203 -14.84 -0.05 -26.92
CA ALA A 203 -14.34 -0.46 -28.20
C ALA A 203 -13.33 0.55 -28.76
N ASN A 204 -12.27 0.04 -29.34
CA ASN A 204 -11.36 0.78 -30.19
C ASN A 204 -11.59 0.28 -31.62
N VAL A 205 -12.46 1.00 -32.34
CA VAL A 205 -12.84 0.66 -33.72
C VAL A 205 -11.62 0.61 -34.66
N PRO A 206 -10.69 1.60 -34.62
CA PRO A 206 -9.48 1.56 -35.45
C PRO A 206 -8.64 0.29 -35.25
N GLN A 207 -8.46 -0.16 -34.01
CA GLN A 207 -7.65 -1.33 -33.68
C GLN A 207 -8.46 -2.64 -33.65
N LYS A 208 -9.77 -2.57 -33.86
CA LYS A 208 -10.72 -3.70 -33.77
C LYS A 208 -10.63 -4.45 -32.43
N VAL A 209 -10.41 -3.72 -31.35
CA VAL A 209 -10.35 -4.27 -29.99
C VAL A 209 -11.63 -3.94 -29.25
N THR A 210 -12.24 -4.94 -28.62
CA THR A 210 -13.36 -4.75 -27.70
C THR A 210 -12.94 -5.23 -26.32
N LEU A 211 -13.28 -4.45 -25.30
CA LEU A 211 -13.02 -4.73 -23.89
C LEU A 211 -14.35 -4.69 -23.13
N ASP A 212 -14.69 -5.82 -22.53
CA ASP A 212 -15.78 -5.91 -21.57
C ASP A 212 -15.19 -6.04 -20.17
N VAL A 213 -15.71 -5.24 -19.23
CA VAL A 213 -15.25 -5.26 -17.84
C VAL A 213 -16.44 -5.53 -16.92
N TYR A 214 -16.39 -6.65 -16.20
CA TYR A 214 -17.44 -7.05 -15.28
C TYR A 214 -16.92 -7.01 -13.84
N VAL A 215 -17.59 -6.22 -13.01
CA VAL A 215 -17.31 -6.14 -11.57
C VAL A 215 -18.45 -6.85 -10.83
N HIS A 216 -18.13 -7.97 -10.18
CA HIS A 216 -19.10 -8.74 -9.41
C HIS A 216 -19.41 -8.05 -8.07
N ALA A 217 -20.52 -8.44 -7.44
CA ALA A 217 -20.84 -7.98 -6.10
C ALA A 217 -19.79 -8.43 -5.07
N LYS A 218 -19.55 -7.61 -4.05
CA LYS A 218 -18.70 -7.97 -2.90
C LYS A 218 -19.30 -9.18 -2.18
N GLN A 219 -18.45 -10.09 -1.75
CA GLN A 219 -18.80 -11.29 -0.99
C GLN A 219 -17.98 -11.35 0.28
N ALA A 220 -18.53 -11.90 1.36
CA ALA A 220 -17.73 -12.11 2.57
C ALA A 220 -16.66 -13.19 2.32
N LEU A 221 -15.48 -13.01 2.89
CA LEU A 221 -14.32 -13.90 2.66
C LEU A 221 -14.66 -15.35 3.02
N HIS A 222 -15.34 -15.58 4.14
CA HIS A 222 -15.75 -16.90 4.59
C HIS A 222 -16.73 -17.59 3.63
N GLU A 223 -17.59 -16.83 2.93
CA GLU A 223 -18.50 -17.39 1.90
C GLU A 223 -17.72 -17.78 0.64
N ALA A 224 -16.71 -17.00 0.28
CA ALA A 224 -15.84 -17.30 -0.85
C ALA A 224 -14.95 -18.54 -0.60
N GLU A 225 -14.49 -18.72 0.63
CA GLU A 225 -13.71 -19.89 1.07
C GLU A 225 -14.56 -21.17 1.12
N ARG A 226 -15.78 -21.12 1.69
CA ARG A 226 -16.71 -22.26 1.75
C ARG A 226 -17.07 -22.82 0.38
N ARG A 227 -17.01 -22.01 -0.67
CA ARG A 227 -17.39 -22.42 -2.03
C ARG A 227 -16.24 -23.05 -2.83
N GLU A 228 -15.04 -23.20 -2.26
CA GLU A 228 -13.82 -23.58 -3.01
C GLU A 228 -13.58 -22.71 -4.25
N ARG A 229 -14.18 -21.53 -4.36
CA ARG A 229 -14.15 -20.71 -5.58
C ARG A 229 -12.90 -19.86 -5.62
N HIS A 230 -11.71 -20.43 -5.48
CA HIS A 230 -10.47 -19.71 -5.81
C HIS A 230 -10.57 -19.16 -7.25
N VAL A 231 -9.97 -17.99 -7.55
CA VAL A 231 -9.99 -17.39 -8.90
C VAL A 231 -9.51 -18.37 -10.00
N ARG A 232 -8.66 -19.33 -9.60
CA ARG A 232 -8.24 -20.48 -10.40
C ARG A 232 -9.42 -21.31 -10.91
N TRP A 233 -10.34 -21.69 -10.04
CA TRP A 233 -11.48 -22.54 -10.40
C TRP A 233 -12.45 -21.79 -11.29
N LEU A 234 -12.68 -20.50 -11.01
CA LEU A 234 -13.43 -19.63 -11.91
C LEU A 234 -12.82 -19.58 -13.31
N GLY A 235 -11.50 -19.43 -13.41
CA GLY A 235 -10.77 -19.49 -14.68
C GLY A 235 -10.91 -20.85 -15.37
N LEU A 236 -10.83 -21.96 -14.63
CA LEU A 236 -11.02 -23.31 -15.18
C LEU A 236 -12.45 -23.55 -15.68
N ASP A 237 -13.45 -23.08 -14.96
CA ASP A 237 -14.85 -23.16 -15.37
C ASP A 237 -15.09 -22.33 -16.62
N TYR A 238 -14.54 -21.11 -16.68
CA TYR A 238 -14.60 -20.28 -17.88
C TYR A 238 -13.87 -20.92 -19.06
N LYS A 239 -12.70 -21.53 -18.83
CA LYS A 239 -11.99 -22.29 -19.85
C LYS A 239 -12.85 -23.43 -20.39
N ALA A 240 -13.48 -24.21 -19.50
CA ALA A 240 -14.33 -25.32 -19.89
C ALA A 240 -15.54 -24.81 -20.70
N TYR A 241 -16.18 -23.73 -20.24
CA TYR A 241 -17.28 -23.08 -20.93
C TYR A 241 -16.87 -22.58 -22.32
N LEU A 242 -15.77 -21.84 -22.42
CA LEU A 242 -15.24 -21.32 -23.69
C LEU A 242 -14.87 -22.48 -24.63
N THR A 243 -14.20 -23.51 -24.12
CA THR A 243 -13.80 -24.66 -24.96
C THR A 243 -15.03 -25.43 -25.46
N ARG A 244 -16.09 -25.53 -24.66
CA ARG A 244 -17.35 -26.16 -25.06
C ARG A 244 -18.11 -25.32 -26.07
N GLN A 245 -18.38 -24.06 -25.77
CA GLN A 245 -19.12 -23.14 -26.66
C GLN A 245 -18.39 -22.90 -27.98
N LEU A 246 -17.07 -22.67 -27.92
CA LEU A 246 -16.26 -22.42 -29.11
C LEU A 246 -15.93 -23.72 -29.86
N GLY A 247 -15.88 -24.87 -29.18
CA GLY A 247 -15.67 -26.19 -29.80
C GLY A 247 -16.93 -26.79 -30.44
N GLU A 248 -18.12 -26.47 -29.92
CA GLU A 248 -19.41 -26.88 -30.49
C GLU A 248 -19.84 -26.00 -31.69
N ASN A 249 -19.15 -24.89 -31.94
CA ASN A 249 -19.38 -24.06 -33.12
C ASN A 249 -19.01 -24.83 -34.40
N LYS A 250 -20.05 -25.30 -35.11
CA LYS A 250 -20.01 -26.05 -36.39
C LYS A 250 -19.28 -25.35 -37.55
N ARG A 251 -18.66 -24.18 -37.34
CA ARG A 251 -17.94 -23.39 -38.36
C ARG A 251 -16.47 -23.80 -38.56
N GLY A 252 -15.94 -24.73 -37.77
CA GLY A 252 -14.56 -25.20 -37.93
C GLY A 252 -13.50 -24.25 -37.35
N ASP A 253 -13.92 -23.27 -36.55
CA ASP A 253 -13.04 -22.34 -35.86
C ASP A 253 -12.33 -23.07 -34.70
N HIS A 254 -11.13 -23.57 -34.96
CA HIS A 254 -10.32 -24.23 -33.95
C HIS A 254 -9.61 -23.20 -33.07
N TRP A 255 -9.97 -23.14 -31.79
CA TRP A 255 -9.30 -22.25 -30.85
C TRP A 255 -8.10 -22.93 -30.19
N MET A 256 -6.96 -22.26 -30.20
CA MET A 256 -5.73 -22.70 -29.55
C MET A 256 -5.45 -21.85 -28.32
N MET A 257 -5.12 -22.49 -27.20
CA MET A 257 -4.78 -21.83 -25.95
C MET A 257 -3.30 -21.44 -25.93
N TYR A 258 -3.02 -20.14 -25.84
CA TYR A 258 -1.67 -19.59 -25.77
C TYR A 258 -1.19 -19.40 -24.33
N LYS A 259 -2.09 -18.96 -23.43
CA LYS A 259 -1.76 -18.74 -22.02
C LYS A 259 -2.89 -19.22 -21.12
N ASN A 260 -2.52 -19.82 -20.00
CA ASN A 260 -3.41 -20.20 -18.91
C ASN A 260 -2.60 -20.28 -17.62
N HIS A 261 -2.55 -19.18 -16.85
CA HIS A 261 -1.70 -19.12 -15.67
C HIS A 261 -2.25 -18.16 -14.61
N SER A 262 -1.87 -18.42 -13.36
CA SER A 262 -2.05 -17.51 -12.24
C SER A 262 -0.96 -16.45 -12.23
N PHE A 263 -1.31 -15.26 -11.75
CA PHE A 263 -0.34 -14.21 -11.42
C PHE A 263 -0.81 -13.46 -10.17
N LEU A 264 0.13 -12.79 -9.50
CA LEU A 264 -0.18 -11.85 -8.43
C LEU A 264 0.00 -10.45 -8.97
N LYS A 265 -1.07 -9.64 -8.93
CA LYS A 265 -1.01 -8.25 -9.38
C LYS A 265 -0.58 -7.38 -8.22
N LYS A 266 0.61 -6.78 -8.35
CA LYS A 266 1.06 -5.70 -7.47
C LYS A 266 0.55 -4.38 -8.02
N MET A 267 -0.01 -3.56 -7.13
CA MET A 267 -0.50 -2.24 -7.49
C MET A 267 0.56 -1.22 -7.09
N ASP A 268 1.54 -1.00 -7.96
CA ASP A 268 2.67 -0.09 -7.67
C ASP A 268 2.27 1.41 -7.74
N LEU A 269 1.04 1.71 -8.17
CA LEU A 269 0.53 3.07 -8.45
C LEU A 269 -0.61 3.51 -7.54
N SER A 270 -1.03 2.68 -6.58
CA SER A 270 -2.09 3.04 -5.64
C SER A 270 -1.70 2.57 -4.25
N ASP A 271 -1.87 3.42 -3.24
CA ASP A 271 -1.80 3.07 -1.80
C ASP A 271 -2.94 2.11 -1.38
N ASP A 272 -3.35 1.23 -2.29
CA ASP A 272 -4.36 0.20 -2.13
C ASP A 272 -3.75 -0.94 -1.33
N VAL A 273 -4.27 -1.13 -0.12
CA VAL A 273 -3.83 -2.18 0.82
C VAL A 273 -4.39 -3.55 0.39
N ALA A 274 -5.29 -3.56 -0.61
CA ALA A 274 -5.88 -4.78 -1.11
C ALA A 274 -4.86 -5.61 -1.93
N ALA A 275 -4.83 -6.91 -1.67
CA ALA A 275 -4.08 -7.85 -2.48
C ALA A 275 -4.91 -8.31 -3.69
N TYR A 276 -4.27 -8.46 -4.85
CA TYR A 276 -4.94 -8.93 -6.07
C TYR A 276 -4.38 -10.27 -6.53
N SER A 277 -5.26 -11.28 -6.53
CA SER A 277 -4.99 -12.60 -7.10
C SER A 277 -5.55 -12.66 -8.51
N GLY A 278 -4.68 -12.94 -9.50
CA GLY A 278 -5.03 -12.91 -10.91
C GLY A 278 -4.99 -14.29 -11.57
N TRP A 279 -5.82 -14.46 -12.60
CA TRP A 279 -5.74 -15.58 -13.54
C TRP A 279 -5.95 -15.06 -14.95
N GLN A 280 -5.15 -15.50 -15.92
CA GLN A 280 -5.28 -15.08 -17.31
C GLN A 280 -5.41 -16.29 -18.23
N ILE A 281 -6.36 -16.19 -19.15
CA ILE A 281 -6.53 -17.12 -20.27
C ILE A 281 -6.41 -16.33 -21.57
N VAL A 282 -5.55 -16.78 -22.47
CA VAL A 282 -5.43 -16.21 -23.83
C VAL A 282 -5.59 -17.33 -24.84
N MET A 283 -6.48 -17.12 -25.81
CA MET A 283 -6.78 -18.04 -26.89
C MET A 283 -6.72 -17.32 -28.23
N GLN A 284 -6.32 -18.02 -29.28
CA GLN A 284 -6.35 -17.52 -30.65
C GLN A 284 -7.18 -18.48 -31.50
N CYS A 285 -8.00 -17.92 -32.38
CA CYS A 285 -8.68 -18.73 -33.39
C CYS A 285 -7.70 -19.06 -34.53
N LYS A 286 -7.47 -20.36 -34.77
CA LYS A 286 -6.51 -20.87 -35.75
C LYS A 286 -6.87 -20.37 -37.15
N GLY A 287 -5.87 -19.90 -37.88
CA GLY A 287 -6.05 -19.36 -39.23
C GLY A 287 -6.60 -17.93 -39.27
N THR A 288 -6.77 -17.28 -38.12
CA THR A 288 -7.21 -15.89 -38.03
C THR A 288 -6.30 -15.06 -37.11
N SER A 289 -6.43 -13.74 -37.18
CA SER A 289 -5.82 -12.80 -36.23
C SER A 289 -6.71 -12.53 -35.00
N LEU A 290 -7.75 -13.33 -34.78
CA LEU A 290 -8.69 -13.13 -33.68
C LEU A 290 -8.11 -13.72 -32.39
N PHE A 291 -7.98 -12.87 -31.37
CA PHE A 291 -7.55 -13.24 -30.03
C PHE A 291 -8.67 -12.98 -29.02
N LEU A 292 -8.79 -13.89 -28.07
CA LEU A 292 -9.62 -13.74 -26.87
C LEU A 292 -8.69 -13.76 -25.66
N SER A 293 -8.75 -12.72 -24.82
CA SER A 293 -8.04 -12.66 -23.55
C SER A 293 -9.03 -12.43 -22.43
N CYS A 294 -9.11 -13.35 -21.48
CA CYS A 294 -9.90 -13.24 -20.26
C CYS A 294 -8.96 -13.06 -19.08
N ILE A 295 -9.18 -12.02 -18.28
CA ILE A 295 -8.36 -11.69 -17.12
C ILE A 295 -9.26 -11.65 -15.89
N PHE A 296 -9.13 -12.64 -15.03
CA PHE A 296 -9.83 -12.71 -13.76
C PHE A 296 -8.96 -12.10 -12.69
N LEU A 297 -9.51 -11.18 -11.91
CA LEU A 297 -8.86 -10.55 -10.77
C LEU A 297 -9.76 -10.70 -9.56
N ARG A 298 -9.23 -11.27 -8.48
CA ARG A 298 -9.85 -11.22 -7.16
C ARG A 298 -9.14 -10.19 -6.31
N ARG A 299 -9.88 -9.15 -5.92
CA ARG A 299 -9.45 -8.19 -4.91
C ARG A 299 -9.78 -8.74 -3.54
N HIS A 300 -8.77 -8.87 -2.70
CA HIS A 300 -8.90 -9.24 -1.29
C HIS A 300 -8.79 -7.99 -0.43
N PHE A 301 -9.86 -7.66 0.29
CA PHE A 301 -9.79 -6.75 1.40
C PHE A 301 -9.49 -7.61 2.63
N CYS A 302 -8.40 -7.32 3.34
CA CYS A 302 -7.97 -8.04 4.54
C CYS A 302 -7.63 -7.00 5.65
N PRO A 303 -7.70 -7.39 6.93
CA PRO A 303 -8.39 -6.69 8.04
C PRO A 303 -7.82 -5.31 8.48
N PRO A 304 -8.52 -4.54 9.37
CA PRO A 304 -9.25 -5.05 10.55
C PRO A 304 -10.77 -5.24 10.43
N LEU A 305 -11.47 -4.69 9.42
CA LEU A 305 -12.96 -4.73 9.37
C LEU A 305 -13.57 -5.17 8.02
N LEU A 306 -12.76 -5.45 7.00
CA LEU A 306 -13.25 -5.71 5.65
C LEU A 306 -12.90 -7.13 5.20
N ASP A 307 -13.45 -8.16 5.84
CA ASP A 307 -13.33 -9.56 5.40
C ASP A 307 -14.20 -9.81 4.17
N THR A 308 -13.87 -9.15 3.06
CA THR A 308 -14.60 -9.25 1.81
C THR A 308 -13.67 -9.46 0.63
N VAL A 309 -14.20 -10.16 -0.38
CA VAL A 309 -13.56 -10.32 -1.68
C VAL A 309 -14.47 -9.81 -2.77
N GLN A 310 -13.87 -9.34 -3.85
CA GLN A 310 -14.60 -8.91 -5.03
C GLN A 310 -13.88 -9.36 -6.30
N ASP A 311 -14.62 -10.04 -7.17
CA ASP A 311 -14.10 -10.53 -8.45
C ASP A 311 -14.35 -9.51 -9.56
N VAL A 312 -13.36 -9.34 -10.42
CA VAL A 312 -13.40 -8.52 -11.64
C VAL A 312 -12.95 -9.41 -12.81
N VAL A 313 -13.68 -9.38 -13.92
CA VAL A 313 -13.43 -10.17 -15.14
C VAL A 313 -13.34 -9.27 -16.36
#